data_AF-B9L152-F1
#
_entry.id   AF-B9L152-F1
#
_cell.length_a   1.000
_cell.length_b   1.000
_cell.length_c   1.000
_cell.angle_alpha   90.00
_cell.angle_beta   90.00
_cell.angle_gamma   90.00
#
_symmetry.space_group_name_H-M   'P 1'
#
loop_
_entity.id
_entity.type
_entity.pdbx_description
1 polymer ?
#
loop_
_entity_poly.entity_id
_entity_poly.type
_entity_poly.pdbx_seq_one_letter_code
_entity_poly.pdbx_strand_id
1 'polypeptide(L)'
;MKRSAYVLLALLAFMLSPVGSTLAAASTPTGYDVAPEFQNFYQRYGGLPTFGYPISPAFRENGYLVQYFERQRFEYHPEYAGTEYEVLLGLLGREMAEREGRDLRPVQPIPGRLYFPETGHTIASEFLSYWQSRGGLRLFGYPITEPFWENGLLIQYFERARFEFRPDLAGTDWAILLGRLGAELWASKSRDAFYQRSTPASDLADHINRTRQQSGLAPLVLDPVLTRIAQERSDDMARRGYFSHTTPEGRTVFDLLDAYRVNWRFAGETLQRNNYPADRTVAEAARSLFASASHRAILLDPRFTHFGVAEATSQDGMHYYTVVLIQR
;
A
#
# COMPACT_ATOMS: atom_id res chain seq x y z
N MET A 1 18.79 32.01 -32.78
CA MET A 1 17.82 33.02 -33.29
C MET A 1 16.51 32.90 -32.51
N LYS A 2 16.22 33.87 -31.66
CA LYS A 2 14.94 34.02 -30.95
C LYS A 2 13.85 34.43 -31.94
N ARG A 3 12.63 33.91 -31.80
CA ARG A 3 11.41 34.59 -32.25
C ARG A 3 10.32 34.39 -31.20
N SER A 4 10.04 35.46 -30.48
CA SER A 4 8.82 35.67 -29.69
C SER A 4 7.93 36.64 -30.48
N ALA A 5 6.62 36.50 -30.37
CA ALA A 5 5.66 37.55 -30.69
C ALA A 5 4.49 37.48 -29.70
N TYR A 6 4.22 38.61 -29.05
CA TYR A 6 3.04 38.89 -28.23
C TYR A 6 2.14 39.86 -29.01
N VAL A 7 0.81 39.71 -28.94
CA VAL A 7 -0.18 40.81 -29.03
C VAL A 7 -1.39 40.43 -28.15
N LEU A 8 -2.08 41.46 -27.66
CA LEU A 8 -2.80 41.61 -26.40
C LEU A 8 -4.32 41.81 -26.62
N LEU A 9 -5.12 41.40 -25.61
CA LEU A 9 -6.32 42.04 -25.05
C LEU A 9 -7.68 42.07 -25.82
N ALA A 10 -8.69 41.46 -25.18
CA ALA A 10 -10.04 42.02 -25.05
C ALA A 10 -10.64 41.64 -23.68
N LEU A 11 -11.03 42.66 -22.93
CA LEU A 11 -11.71 42.62 -21.63
C LEU A 11 -13.20 42.31 -21.80
N LEU A 12 -13.76 41.45 -20.95
CA LEU A 12 -15.16 41.58 -20.53
C LEU A 12 -15.22 41.36 -19.02
N ALA A 13 -15.56 42.43 -18.29
CA ALA A 13 -15.85 42.41 -16.87
C ALA A 13 -17.29 41.98 -16.66
N PHE A 14 -17.53 41.04 -15.74
CA PHE A 14 -18.82 40.90 -15.08
C PHE A 14 -18.62 40.82 -13.56
N MET A 15 -19.27 41.79 -12.92
CA MET A 15 -19.57 42.06 -11.52
C MET A 15 -19.34 40.95 -10.47
N LEU A 16 -18.76 41.40 -9.36
CA LEU A 16 -18.64 40.73 -8.06
C LEU A 16 -19.99 40.32 -7.46
N SER A 17 -20.03 39.10 -6.94
CA SER A 17 -20.65 38.78 -5.65
C SER A 17 -19.91 37.61 -5.01
N PRO A 18 -19.66 37.62 -3.69
CA PRO A 18 -18.77 36.68 -3.04
C PRO A 18 -19.50 35.37 -2.79
N VAL A 19 -19.09 34.30 -3.45
CA VAL A 19 -19.40 32.95 -2.98
C VAL A 19 -18.18 32.51 -2.19
N GLY A 20 -18.41 32.25 -0.90
CA GLY A 20 -17.37 32.02 0.09
C GLY A 20 -16.33 31.01 -0.38
N SER A 21 -15.06 31.42 -0.32
CA SER A 21 -13.94 30.50 -0.34
C SER A 21 -14.00 29.65 0.93
N THR A 22 -14.69 28.51 0.89
CA THR A 22 -14.21 27.38 1.68
C THR A 22 -12.93 26.93 1.00
N LEU A 23 -11.80 27.39 1.53
CA LEU A 23 -10.52 26.71 1.33
C LEU A 23 -10.80 25.23 1.65
N ALA A 24 -10.83 24.39 0.62
CA ALA A 24 -10.81 22.95 0.82
C ALA A 24 -9.58 22.67 1.69
N ALA A 25 -9.81 22.19 2.92
CA ALA A 25 -8.75 21.79 3.81
C ALA A 25 -7.82 20.85 3.03
N ALA A 26 -6.51 21.11 3.06
CA ALA A 26 -5.55 20.33 2.33
C ALA A 26 -5.70 18.84 2.72
N SER A 27 -6.18 18.03 1.78
CA SER A 27 -6.25 16.57 1.95
C SER A 27 -4.85 16.07 2.31
N THR A 28 -4.74 15.20 3.33
CA THR A 28 -3.47 14.57 3.70
C THR A 28 -2.81 13.90 2.47
N PRO A 29 -1.48 13.64 2.49
CA PRO A 29 -0.80 12.96 1.37
C PRO A 29 -1.39 11.59 1.00
N THR A 30 -2.15 10.98 1.90
CA THR A 30 -2.82 9.68 1.72
C THR A 30 -4.26 9.81 1.21
N GLY A 31 -4.82 11.02 1.18
CA GLY A 31 -6.20 11.28 0.79
C GLY A 31 -7.24 10.96 1.86
N TYR A 32 -6.81 10.68 3.10
CA TYR A 32 -7.70 10.36 4.22
C TYR A 32 -7.55 11.37 5.35
N ASP A 33 -8.64 11.76 5.99
CA ASP A 33 -8.61 12.60 7.19
C ASP A 33 -8.78 11.74 8.45
N VAL A 34 -8.29 12.25 9.59
CA VAL A 34 -8.54 11.63 10.88
C VAL A 34 -10.02 11.75 11.21
N ALA A 35 -10.69 10.62 11.42
CA ALA A 35 -12.11 10.60 11.71
C ALA A 35 -12.42 11.38 13.02
N PRO A 36 -13.55 12.09 13.11
CA PRO A 36 -13.88 12.93 14.26
C PRO A 36 -13.74 12.23 15.62
N GLU A 37 -14.14 10.96 15.68
CA GLU A 37 -14.06 10.10 16.86
C GLU A 37 -12.62 9.90 17.36
N PHE A 38 -11.64 10.03 16.45
CA PHE A 38 -10.22 9.81 16.71
C PHE A 38 -9.40 11.09 16.83
N GLN A 39 -9.95 12.26 16.48
CA GLN A 39 -9.18 13.51 16.40
C GLN A 39 -8.56 13.91 17.74
N ASN A 40 -9.33 13.87 18.83
CA ASN A 40 -8.83 14.25 20.15
C ASN A 40 -7.70 13.32 20.60
N PHE A 41 -7.90 12.00 20.45
CA PHE A 41 -6.89 11.01 20.79
C PHE A 41 -5.61 11.20 19.96
N TYR A 42 -5.74 11.38 18.64
CA TYR A 42 -4.63 11.61 17.73
C TYR A 42 -3.81 12.84 18.15
N GLN A 43 -4.47 13.97 18.41
CA GLN A 43 -3.80 15.21 18.82
C GLN A 43 -3.13 15.09 20.20
N ARG A 44 -3.83 14.50 21.17
CA ARG A 44 -3.36 14.39 22.55
C ARG A 44 -2.13 13.50 22.71
N TYR A 45 -2.02 12.44 21.90
CA TYR A 45 -1.00 11.40 22.09
C TYR A 45 0.11 11.39 21.03
N GLY A 46 0.30 12.53 20.35
CA GLY A 46 1.50 12.80 19.58
C GLY A 46 1.32 12.77 18.06
N GLY A 47 0.09 12.61 17.57
CA GLY A 47 -0.31 12.89 16.19
C GLY A 47 0.60 12.27 15.14
N LEU A 48 0.98 13.08 14.15
CA LEU A 48 1.76 12.64 12.99
C LEU A 48 3.10 11.99 13.38
N PRO A 49 3.92 12.57 14.28
CA PRO A 49 5.15 11.93 14.75
C PRO A 49 4.97 10.52 15.34
N THR A 50 3.86 10.27 16.05
CA THR A 50 3.62 8.98 16.71
C THR A 50 2.93 7.98 15.80
N PHE A 51 1.85 8.39 15.13
CA PHE A 51 0.93 7.47 14.44
C PHE A 51 1.12 7.47 12.92
N GLY A 52 1.72 8.53 12.37
CA GLY A 52 1.77 8.77 10.94
C GLY A 52 0.44 9.24 10.35
N TYR A 53 0.39 9.34 9.02
CA TYR A 53 -0.84 9.74 8.33
C TYR A 53 -1.93 8.66 8.45
N PRO A 54 -3.22 9.02 8.48
CA PRO A 54 -4.31 8.05 8.27
C PRO A 54 -4.18 7.43 6.87
N ILE A 55 -4.41 6.14 6.71
CA ILE A 55 -4.25 5.40 5.44
C ILE A 55 -5.52 4.68 4.99
N SER A 56 -6.60 4.83 5.77
CA SER A 56 -7.92 4.30 5.46
C SER A 56 -9.01 5.32 5.83
N PRO A 57 -10.24 5.18 5.29
CA PRO A 57 -11.39 5.80 5.93
C PRO A 57 -11.63 5.14 7.30
N ALA A 58 -12.50 5.70 8.13
CA ALA A 58 -13.05 4.96 9.27
C ALA A 58 -14.12 3.98 8.81
N PHE A 59 -14.09 2.76 9.32
CA PHE A 59 -15.04 1.69 8.96
C PHE A 59 -15.26 0.73 10.13
N ARG A 60 -16.28 -0.13 10.04
CA ARG A 60 -16.53 -1.13 11.08
C ARG A 60 -15.69 -2.39 10.86
N GLU A 61 -14.97 -2.81 11.89
CA GLU A 61 -14.19 -4.04 11.94
C GLU A 61 -14.41 -4.71 13.31
N ASN A 62 -14.81 -5.98 13.32
CA ASN A 62 -15.05 -6.75 14.55
C ASN A 62 -15.96 -6.06 15.59
N GLY A 63 -16.94 -5.27 15.12
CA GLY A 63 -17.90 -4.55 15.98
C GLY A 63 -17.48 -3.13 16.36
N TYR A 64 -16.20 -2.78 16.21
CA TYR A 64 -15.67 -1.47 16.55
C TYR A 64 -15.61 -0.55 15.31
N LEU A 65 -15.75 0.75 15.51
CA LEU A 65 -15.33 1.71 14.50
C LEU A 65 -13.81 1.79 14.56
N VAL A 66 -13.15 1.59 13.42
CA VAL A 66 -11.69 1.57 13.33
C VAL A 66 -11.18 2.48 12.23
N GLN A 67 -9.95 2.97 12.39
CA GLN A 67 -9.21 3.63 11.31
C GLN A 67 -7.73 3.24 11.36
N TYR A 68 -7.16 2.95 10.20
CA TYR A 68 -5.74 2.64 10.05
C TYR A 68 -4.95 3.91 9.79
N PHE A 69 -3.80 3.99 10.44
CA PHE A 69 -2.74 4.98 10.28
C PHE A 69 -1.46 4.24 9.87
N GLU A 70 -0.42 4.95 9.43
CA GLU A 70 0.82 4.29 9.00
C GLU A 70 1.42 3.37 10.06
N ARG A 71 1.30 3.71 11.34
CA ARG A 71 1.92 2.94 12.45
C ARG A 71 0.92 2.25 13.37
N GLN A 72 -0.38 2.56 13.27
CA GLN A 72 -1.39 2.12 14.24
C GLN A 72 -2.77 1.89 13.64
N ARG A 73 -3.61 1.14 14.37
CA ARG A 73 -5.06 1.03 14.16
C ARG A 73 -5.75 1.57 15.39
N PHE A 74 -6.60 2.55 15.21
CA PHE A 74 -7.40 3.09 16.31
C PHE A 74 -8.73 2.35 16.34
N GLU A 75 -9.20 2.06 17.55
CA GLU A 75 -10.44 1.34 17.82
C GLU A 75 -11.28 2.19 18.77
N TYR A 76 -12.50 2.53 18.36
CA TYR A 76 -13.43 3.30 19.18
C TYR A 76 -14.28 2.36 20.03
N HIS A 77 -14.23 2.57 21.34
CA HIS A 77 -14.94 1.80 22.36
C HIS A 77 -16.06 2.64 22.98
N PRO A 78 -17.29 2.58 22.45
CA PRO A 78 -18.41 3.38 22.96
C PRO A 78 -18.74 3.11 24.43
N GLU A 79 -18.45 1.90 24.92
CA GLU A 79 -18.61 1.51 26.33
C GLU A 79 -17.71 2.34 27.29
N TYR A 80 -16.68 2.98 26.76
CA TYR A 80 -15.74 3.82 27.50
C TYR A 80 -15.85 5.31 27.15
N ALA A 81 -16.95 5.73 26.52
CA ALA A 81 -17.15 7.10 26.07
C ALA A 81 -16.89 8.13 27.19
N GLY A 82 -16.10 9.16 26.89
CA GLY A 82 -15.72 10.20 27.86
C GLY A 82 -14.60 9.80 28.84
N THR A 83 -14.05 8.58 28.74
CA THR A 83 -12.87 8.15 29.51
C THR A 83 -11.62 8.17 28.64
N GLU A 84 -10.44 7.99 29.26
CA GLU A 84 -9.19 7.87 28.50
C GLU A 84 -9.08 6.58 27.66
N TYR A 85 -9.99 5.62 27.87
CA TYR A 85 -10.06 4.33 27.16
C TYR A 85 -11.10 4.34 26.03
N GLU A 86 -11.73 5.48 25.75
CA GLU A 86 -12.68 5.64 24.64
C GLU A 86 -12.06 5.28 23.28
N VAL A 87 -10.76 5.53 23.12
CA VAL A 87 -9.99 5.11 21.94
C VAL A 87 -8.82 4.25 22.41
N LEU A 88 -8.76 3.02 21.91
CA LEU A 88 -7.67 2.09 22.14
C LEU A 88 -6.88 1.88 20.85
N LEU A 89 -5.61 1.49 21.02
CA LEU A 89 -4.77 1.03 19.92
C LEU A 89 -4.93 -0.48 19.77
N GLY A 90 -5.17 -0.91 18.52
CA GLY A 90 -5.24 -2.32 18.16
C GLY A 90 -3.94 -3.06 18.44
N LEU A 91 -4.03 -4.38 18.59
CA LEU A 91 -2.90 -5.25 18.93
C LEU A 91 -2.01 -5.56 17.72
N LEU A 92 -1.65 -4.54 16.95
CA LEU A 92 -0.96 -4.72 15.66
C LEU A 92 0.40 -5.40 15.79
N GLY A 93 1.09 -5.18 16.92
CA GLY A 93 2.36 -5.85 17.18
C GLY A 93 2.18 -7.35 17.37
N ARG A 94 1.14 -7.78 18.11
CA ARG A 94 0.75 -9.19 18.24
C ARG A 94 0.32 -9.78 16.90
N GLU A 95 -0.60 -9.12 16.20
CA GLU A 95 -1.11 -9.58 14.90
C GLU A 95 0.03 -9.81 13.89
N MET A 96 0.98 -8.86 13.81
CA MET A 96 2.12 -9.01 12.91
C MET A 96 3.11 -10.07 13.38
N ALA A 97 3.44 -10.13 14.67
CA ALA A 97 4.39 -11.10 15.20
C ALA A 97 3.90 -12.54 14.98
N GLU A 98 2.61 -12.81 15.19
CA GLU A 98 1.99 -14.11 14.91
C GLU A 98 2.04 -14.44 13.41
N ARG A 99 1.73 -13.47 12.56
CA ARG A 99 1.77 -13.65 11.10
C ARG A 99 3.16 -13.95 10.57
N GLU A 100 4.17 -13.27 11.09
CA GLU A 100 5.58 -13.48 10.73
C GLU A 100 6.17 -14.72 11.39
N GLY A 101 5.42 -15.45 12.21
CA GLY A 101 5.89 -16.63 12.92
C GLY A 101 7.00 -16.31 13.93
N ARG A 102 6.95 -15.15 14.57
CA ARG A 102 7.93 -14.74 15.60
C ARG A 102 7.77 -15.61 16.86
N ASP A 103 8.87 -15.78 17.57
CA ASP A 103 8.88 -16.55 18.82
C ASP A 103 8.29 -15.72 19.97
N LEU A 104 7.08 -16.10 20.40
CA LEU A 104 6.36 -15.46 21.49
C LEU A 104 6.51 -16.20 22.83
N ARG A 105 7.32 -17.26 22.89
CA ARG A 105 7.48 -18.07 24.12
C ARG A 105 8.11 -17.22 25.23
N PRO A 106 7.60 -17.32 26.47
CA PRO A 106 8.14 -16.55 27.59
C PRO A 106 9.57 -16.98 27.90
N VAL A 107 10.37 -16.02 28.38
CA VAL A 107 11.74 -16.23 28.84
C VAL A 107 11.83 -16.10 30.36
N GLN A 108 12.94 -16.56 30.92
CA GLN A 108 13.25 -16.27 32.32
C GLN A 108 13.68 -14.80 32.47
N PRO A 109 13.48 -14.18 33.64
CA PRO A 109 13.95 -12.82 33.89
C PRO A 109 15.44 -12.65 33.58
N ILE A 110 15.77 -11.63 32.79
CA ILE A 110 17.14 -11.31 32.40
C ILE A 110 17.66 -10.19 33.31
N PRO A 111 18.76 -10.40 34.06
CA PRO A 111 19.33 -9.36 34.91
C PRO A 111 19.64 -8.07 34.13
N GLY A 112 19.22 -6.93 34.68
CA GLY A 112 19.45 -5.61 34.07
C GLY A 112 18.42 -5.20 33.00
N ARG A 113 17.41 -6.04 32.72
CA ARG A 113 16.26 -5.67 31.87
C ARG A 113 14.97 -5.64 32.68
N LEU A 114 14.06 -4.74 32.31
CA LEU A 114 12.73 -4.71 32.91
C LEU A 114 11.93 -5.91 32.40
N TYR A 115 11.56 -6.81 33.32
CA TYR A 115 10.80 -8.03 33.03
C TYR A 115 9.31 -7.84 33.35
N PHE A 116 8.45 -8.37 32.49
CA PHE A 116 7.00 -8.32 32.64
C PHE A 116 6.43 -9.74 32.81
N PRO A 117 5.97 -10.13 34.02
CA PRO A 117 5.42 -11.46 34.25
C PRO A 117 4.14 -11.75 33.46
N GLU A 118 3.39 -10.72 33.04
CA GLU A 118 2.14 -10.86 32.30
C GLU A 118 2.34 -11.51 30.92
N THR A 119 3.48 -11.28 30.29
CA THR A 119 3.84 -11.88 29.00
C THR A 119 5.07 -12.78 29.07
N GLY A 120 5.84 -12.68 30.15
CA GLY A 120 7.10 -13.40 30.33
C GLY A 120 8.23 -12.87 29.47
N HIS A 121 8.21 -11.58 29.12
CA HIS A 121 9.22 -10.95 28.26
C HIS A 121 9.86 -9.75 28.93
N THR A 122 11.06 -9.39 28.45
CA THR A 122 11.78 -8.20 28.92
C THR A 122 11.72 -7.06 27.92
N ILE A 123 12.01 -5.83 28.34
CA ILE A 123 12.27 -4.71 27.43
C ILE A 123 13.78 -4.55 27.24
N ALA A 124 14.22 -4.42 25.98
CA ALA A 124 15.61 -4.11 25.67
C ALA A 124 16.03 -2.77 26.28
N SER A 125 17.26 -2.66 26.78
CA SER A 125 17.75 -1.45 27.44
C SER A 125 17.70 -0.23 26.51
N GLU A 126 17.92 -0.45 25.21
CA GLU A 126 17.81 0.54 24.14
C GLU A 126 16.39 1.11 24.04
N PHE A 127 15.36 0.31 24.30
CA PHE A 127 13.96 0.69 24.16
C PHE A 127 13.32 1.20 25.44
N LEU A 128 13.89 0.91 26.62
CA LEU A 128 13.24 1.16 27.91
C LEU A 128 12.88 2.63 28.12
N SER A 129 13.83 3.55 27.90
CA SER A 129 13.59 4.98 28.08
C SER A 129 12.53 5.51 27.10
N TYR A 130 12.52 4.99 25.87
CA TYR A 130 11.54 5.38 24.86
C TYR A 130 10.14 4.88 25.25
N TRP A 131 10.02 3.61 25.63
CA TRP A 131 8.77 3.02 26.07
C TRP A 131 8.18 3.80 27.26
N GLN A 132 8.99 4.09 28.29
CA GLN A 132 8.55 4.82 29.48
C GLN A 132 8.11 6.27 29.18
N SER A 133 8.87 6.99 28.35
CA SER A 133 8.63 8.42 28.10
C SER A 133 7.55 8.71 27.04
N ARG A 134 7.29 7.78 26.12
CA ARG A 134 6.42 8.02 24.96
C ARG A 134 5.00 7.49 25.10
N GLY A 135 4.72 6.63 26.09
CA GLY A 135 3.35 6.17 26.33
C GLY A 135 3.20 4.85 27.07
N GLY A 136 4.30 4.12 27.27
CA GLY A 136 4.38 2.93 28.09
C GLY A 136 3.34 1.88 27.74
N LEU A 137 2.79 1.26 28.79
CA LEU A 137 1.82 0.19 28.70
C LEU A 137 0.57 0.60 27.90
N ARG A 138 0.13 1.85 28.03
CA ARG A 138 -1.09 2.34 27.39
C ARG A 138 -0.97 2.36 25.86
N LEU A 139 0.13 2.87 25.33
CA LEU A 139 0.30 3.00 23.87
C LEU A 139 0.92 1.76 23.24
N PHE A 140 1.87 1.12 23.91
CA PHE A 140 2.66 0.05 23.28
C PHE A 140 2.26 -1.34 23.78
N GLY A 141 1.66 -1.43 24.97
CA GLY A 141 1.41 -2.70 25.63
C GLY A 141 2.67 -3.32 26.21
N TYR A 142 2.53 -4.58 26.63
CA TYR A 142 3.64 -5.38 27.14
C TYR A 142 4.58 -5.84 26.00
N PRO A 143 5.87 -6.09 26.27
CA PRO A 143 6.73 -6.79 25.30
C PRO A 143 6.19 -8.21 25.06
N ILE A 144 6.29 -8.70 23.82
CA ILE A 144 5.83 -10.05 23.45
C ILE A 144 6.91 -10.88 22.74
N THR A 145 8.06 -10.27 22.47
CA THR A 145 9.27 -10.98 22.05
C THR A 145 10.45 -10.45 22.85
N GLU A 146 11.54 -11.21 22.89
CA GLU A 146 12.87 -10.67 23.17
C GLU A 146 13.38 -9.84 21.97
N PRO A 147 14.36 -8.94 22.17
CA PRO A 147 14.91 -8.16 21.07
C PRO A 147 15.80 -9.02 20.17
N PHE A 148 15.72 -8.81 18.87
CA PHE A 148 16.50 -9.52 17.86
C PHE A 148 16.99 -8.59 16.76
N TRP A 149 18.06 -8.97 16.07
CA TRP A 149 18.60 -8.21 14.95
C TRP A 149 18.02 -8.68 13.63
N GLU A 150 17.56 -7.74 12.81
CA GLU A 150 17.07 -8.02 11.45
C GLU A 150 17.39 -6.81 10.56
N ASN A 151 18.00 -7.05 9.40
CA ASN A 151 18.36 -6.01 8.42
C ASN A 151 19.14 -4.81 9.00
N GLY A 152 19.98 -5.06 10.02
CA GLY A 152 20.78 -4.01 10.68
C GLY A 152 20.02 -3.17 11.72
N LEU A 153 18.76 -3.52 11.99
CA LEU A 153 17.95 -2.92 13.04
C LEU A 153 17.87 -3.87 14.22
N LEU A 154 17.91 -3.32 15.43
CA LEU A 154 17.47 -4.05 16.61
C LEU A 154 15.95 -3.90 16.68
N ILE A 155 15.22 -5.02 16.73
CA ILE A 155 13.76 -5.06 16.66
C ILE A 155 13.23 -5.71 17.93
N GLN A 156 12.14 -5.17 18.46
CA GLN A 156 11.35 -5.84 19.50
C GLN A 156 9.85 -5.61 19.26
N TYR A 157 9.07 -6.69 19.38
CA TYR A 157 7.62 -6.61 19.32
C TYR A 157 7.04 -6.41 20.72
N PHE A 158 6.06 -5.51 20.78
CA PHE A 158 5.15 -5.27 21.88
C PHE A 158 3.73 -5.61 21.41
N GLU A 159 2.76 -5.71 22.32
CA GLU A 159 1.39 -6.08 21.94
C GLU A 159 0.81 -5.17 20.87
N ARG A 160 1.08 -3.85 20.92
CA ARG A 160 0.50 -2.85 20.03
C ARG A 160 1.49 -2.28 19.02
N ALA A 161 2.79 -2.53 19.17
CA ALA A 161 3.81 -1.88 18.35
C ALA A 161 5.02 -2.77 18.07
N ARG A 162 5.78 -2.44 17.01
CA ARG A 162 7.13 -2.95 16.76
C ARG A 162 8.10 -1.80 16.91
N PHE A 163 9.08 -1.93 17.78
CA PHE A 163 10.13 -0.93 17.92
C PHE A 163 11.32 -1.33 17.06
N GLU A 164 11.88 -0.35 16.35
CA GLU A 164 13.02 -0.50 15.46
C GLU A 164 14.09 0.51 15.88
N PHE A 165 15.19 0.01 16.46
CA PHE A 165 16.34 0.83 16.82
C PHE A 165 17.38 0.84 15.71
N ARG A 166 17.83 2.06 15.38
CA ARG A 166 18.81 2.41 14.36
C ARG A 166 20.13 2.81 15.03
N PRO A 167 21.14 1.93 15.08
CA PRO A 167 22.41 2.24 15.75
C PRO A 167 23.14 3.43 15.13
N ASP A 168 22.98 3.64 13.82
CA ASP A 168 23.53 4.77 13.07
C ASP A 168 22.99 6.14 13.53
N LEU A 169 21.84 6.15 14.21
CA LEU A 169 21.17 7.36 14.71
C LEU A 169 21.15 7.43 16.24
N ALA A 170 21.94 6.60 16.93
CA ALA A 170 21.97 6.54 18.39
C ALA A 170 22.24 7.92 19.02
N GLY A 171 21.47 8.27 20.05
CA GLY A 171 21.54 9.57 20.72
C GLY A 171 20.70 10.68 20.06
N THR A 172 19.98 10.38 18.97
CA THR A 172 19.00 11.30 18.37
C THR A 172 17.56 10.90 18.70
N ASP A 173 16.62 11.82 18.50
CA ASP A 173 15.17 11.53 18.62
C ASP A 173 14.67 10.49 17.61
N TRP A 174 15.46 10.21 16.57
CA TRP A 174 15.14 9.28 15.48
C TRP A 174 15.78 7.90 15.66
N ALA A 175 16.51 7.68 16.75
CA ALA A 175 17.18 6.42 17.04
C ALA A 175 16.19 5.25 17.15
N ILE A 176 14.95 5.51 17.57
CA ILE A 176 13.90 4.51 17.74
C ILE A 176 12.67 4.97 16.97
N LEU A 177 12.23 4.13 16.04
CA LEU A 177 11.01 4.34 15.29
C LEU A 177 10.03 3.21 15.57
N LEU A 178 8.73 3.52 15.49
CA LEU A 178 7.72 2.47 15.40
C LEU A 178 7.68 1.96 13.96
N GLY A 179 7.72 0.64 13.82
CA GLY A 179 7.45 -0.04 12.56
C GLY A 179 6.09 0.38 11.99
N ARG A 180 5.97 0.38 10.67
CA ARG A 180 4.75 0.83 9.97
C ARG A 180 3.69 -0.27 9.95
N LEU A 181 3.43 -0.87 11.11
CA LEU A 181 2.55 -2.03 11.23
C LEU A 181 1.14 -1.76 10.72
N GLY A 182 0.63 -0.53 10.93
CA GLY A 182 -0.65 -0.11 10.37
C GLY A 182 -0.64 -0.14 8.84
N ALA A 183 0.42 0.38 8.20
CA ALA A 183 0.59 0.31 6.75
C ALA A 183 0.82 -1.13 6.24
N GLU A 184 1.59 -1.94 6.95
CA GLU A 184 1.88 -3.33 6.57
C GLU A 184 0.61 -4.19 6.64
N LEU A 185 -0.16 -4.07 7.73
CA LEU A 185 -1.43 -4.77 7.91
C LEU A 185 -2.51 -4.21 7.00
N TRP A 186 -2.61 -2.89 6.83
CA TRP A 186 -3.53 -2.29 5.87
C TRP A 186 -3.20 -2.69 4.44
N ALA A 187 -1.93 -2.75 4.05
CA ALA A 187 -1.52 -3.22 2.74
C ALA A 187 -1.84 -4.71 2.56
N SER A 188 -1.77 -5.54 3.60
CA SER A 188 -2.29 -6.90 3.51
C SER A 188 -3.80 -6.98 3.43
N LYS A 189 -4.54 -6.24 4.26
CA LYS A 189 -6.00 -6.23 4.22
C LYS A 189 -6.50 -5.63 2.91
N SER A 190 -5.80 -4.66 2.35
CA SER A 190 -6.07 -4.10 1.02
C SER A 190 -5.67 -5.07 -0.06
N ARG A 191 -4.59 -5.86 0.08
CA ARG A 191 -4.29 -6.98 -0.82
C ARG A 191 -5.39 -8.04 -0.73
N ASP A 192 -5.80 -8.46 0.45
CA ASP A 192 -6.84 -9.46 0.69
C ASP A 192 -8.22 -8.94 0.23
N ALA A 193 -8.52 -7.65 0.40
CA ALA A 193 -9.72 -6.98 -0.09
C ALA A 193 -9.67 -6.70 -1.61
N PHE A 194 -8.48 -6.53 -2.20
CA PHE A 194 -8.24 -6.49 -3.64
C PHE A 194 -8.33 -7.90 -4.26
N TYR A 195 -8.05 -8.93 -3.48
CA TYR A 195 -8.34 -10.33 -3.79
C TYR A 195 -9.83 -10.68 -3.57
N GLN A 196 -10.57 -9.94 -2.70
CA GLN A 196 -12.00 -10.16 -2.44
C GLN A 196 -12.93 -9.21 -3.23
N ARG A 197 -12.44 -8.10 -3.78
CA ARG A 197 -13.06 -7.34 -4.88
C ARG A 197 -12.26 -7.57 -6.15
N SER A 198 -12.64 -8.62 -6.87
CA SER A 198 -12.22 -8.88 -8.24
C SER A 198 -12.42 -7.63 -9.11
N THR A 199 -11.32 -6.96 -9.45
CA THR A 199 -11.26 -6.06 -10.59
C THR A 199 -10.91 -6.88 -11.82
N PRO A 200 -11.31 -6.47 -13.04
CA PRO A 200 -10.89 -7.15 -14.25
C PRO A 200 -9.37 -7.37 -14.36
N ALA A 201 -8.57 -6.42 -13.86
CA ALA A 201 -7.13 -6.52 -13.82
C ALA A 201 -6.60 -7.54 -12.79
N SER A 202 -7.18 -7.60 -11.59
CA SER A 202 -6.77 -8.56 -10.54
C SER A 202 -7.14 -9.99 -10.90
N ASP A 203 -8.33 -10.21 -11.45
CA ASP A 203 -8.77 -11.53 -11.96
C ASP A 203 -7.84 -12.05 -13.07
N LEU A 204 -7.40 -11.16 -13.96
CA LEU A 204 -6.46 -11.51 -15.03
C LEU A 204 -5.06 -11.82 -14.47
N ALA A 205 -4.57 -11.03 -13.51
CA ALA A 205 -3.29 -11.26 -12.85
C ALA A 205 -3.26 -12.62 -12.13
N ASP A 206 -4.34 -12.95 -11.42
CA ASP A 206 -4.50 -14.22 -10.72
C ASP A 206 -4.60 -15.40 -11.68
N HIS A 207 -5.29 -15.23 -12.82
CA HIS A 207 -5.32 -16.26 -13.85
C HIS A 207 -3.93 -16.53 -14.44
N ILE A 208 -3.16 -15.48 -14.71
CA ILE A 208 -1.78 -15.60 -15.22
C ILE A 208 -0.91 -16.36 -14.22
N ASN A 209 -0.92 -15.95 -12.95
CA ASN A 209 -0.08 -16.59 -11.93
C ASN A 209 -0.50 -18.04 -11.64
N ARG A 210 -1.81 -18.34 -11.60
CA ARG A 210 -2.30 -19.73 -11.51
C ARG A 210 -1.81 -20.57 -12.69
N THR A 211 -1.86 -20.03 -13.91
CA THR A 211 -1.40 -20.75 -15.12
C THR A 211 0.11 -20.98 -15.11
N ARG A 212 0.89 -20.01 -14.61
CA ARG A 212 2.34 -20.17 -14.40
C ARG A 212 2.64 -21.28 -13.39
N GLN A 213 1.96 -21.28 -12.25
CA GLN A 213 2.12 -22.32 -11.23
C GLN A 213 1.75 -23.72 -11.77
N GLN A 214 0.63 -23.83 -12.51
CA GLN A 214 0.24 -25.07 -13.18
C GLN A 214 1.26 -25.53 -14.22
N SER A 215 2.05 -24.61 -14.77
CA SER A 215 3.14 -24.89 -15.70
C SER A 215 4.50 -25.11 -15.00
N GLY A 216 4.53 -25.20 -13.66
CA GLY A 216 5.74 -25.43 -12.87
C GLY A 216 6.63 -24.19 -12.70
N LEU A 217 6.10 -23.00 -12.95
CA LEU A 217 6.84 -21.73 -12.86
C LEU A 217 6.50 -20.97 -11.58
N ALA A 218 7.45 -20.17 -11.10
CA ALA A 218 7.21 -19.22 -10.02
C ALA A 218 6.17 -18.17 -10.44
N PRO A 219 5.28 -17.74 -9.51
CA PRO A 219 4.39 -16.62 -9.76
C PRO A 219 5.19 -15.33 -9.95
N LEU A 220 4.69 -14.45 -10.80
CA LEU A 220 5.22 -13.11 -11.01
C LEU A 220 4.80 -12.21 -9.84
N VAL A 221 5.71 -11.34 -9.42
CA VAL A 221 5.44 -10.32 -8.41
C VAL A 221 4.73 -9.15 -9.07
N LEU A 222 3.52 -8.83 -8.61
CA LEU A 222 2.77 -7.67 -9.09
C LEU A 222 3.49 -6.39 -8.65
N ASP A 223 3.86 -5.54 -9.60
CA ASP A 223 4.61 -4.32 -9.38
C ASP A 223 3.71 -3.09 -9.58
N PRO A 224 3.53 -2.22 -8.57
CA PRO A 224 2.65 -1.05 -8.68
C PRO A 224 3.03 -0.06 -9.78
N VAL A 225 4.32 0.06 -10.12
CA VAL A 225 4.79 0.95 -11.19
C VAL A 225 4.44 0.34 -12.55
N LEU A 226 4.65 -0.96 -12.73
CA LEU A 226 4.26 -1.65 -13.97
C LEU A 226 2.75 -1.65 -14.17
N THR A 227 1.96 -1.78 -13.10
CA THR A 227 0.50 -1.66 -13.16
C THR A 227 0.07 -0.27 -13.63
N ARG A 228 0.76 0.79 -13.17
CA ARG A 228 0.49 2.15 -13.67
C ARG A 228 0.81 2.30 -15.15
N ILE A 229 1.94 1.76 -15.60
CA ILE A 229 2.30 1.75 -17.03
C ILE A 229 1.25 1.00 -17.84
N ALA A 230 0.83 -0.18 -17.38
CA ALA A 230 -0.23 -0.96 -18.02
C ALA A 230 -1.55 -0.17 -18.09
N GLN A 231 -1.90 0.58 -17.03
CA GLN A 231 -3.11 1.42 -17.01
C GLN A 231 -3.02 2.54 -18.03
N GLU A 232 -1.89 3.25 -18.11
CA GLU A 232 -1.69 4.29 -19.13
C GLU A 232 -1.84 3.76 -20.55
N ARG A 233 -1.32 2.54 -20.81
CA ARG A 233 -1.46 1.87 -22.11
C ARG A 233 -2.91 1.53 -22.43
N SER A 234 -3.63 0.92 -21.48
CA SER A 234 -5.05 0.58 -21.65
C SER A 234 -5.92 1.83 -21.82
N ASP A 235 -5.70 2.87 -21.01
CA ASP A 235 -6.43 4.14 -21.08
C ASP A 235 -6.20 4.85 -22.41
N ASP A 236 -4.97 4.86 -22.92
CA ASP A 236 -4.63 5.50 -24.19
C ASP A 236 -5.32 4.80 -25.36
N MET A 237 -5.27 3.46 -25.41
CA MET A 237 -5.96 2.66 -26.41
C MET A 237 -7.48 2.85 -26.34
N ALA A 238 -8.06 2.83 -25.14
CA ALA A 238 -9.49 3.01 -24.92
C ALA A 238 -9.97 4.40 -25.31
N ARG A 239 -9.21 5.45 -24.96
CA ARG A 239 -9.56 6.84 -25.24
C ARG A 239 -9.43 7.20 -26.71
N ARG A 240 -8.44 6.63 -27.40
CA ARG A 240 -8.09 7.01 -28.77
C ARG A 240 -8.53 5.99 -29.83
N GLY A 241 -9.12 4.87 -29.41
CA GLY A 241 -9.73 3.89 -30.31
C GLY A 241 -8.74 3.13 -31.18
N TYR A 242 -7.57 2.79 -30.66
CA TYR A 242 -6.57 1.99 -31.39
C TYR A 242 -6.15 0.76 -30.58
N PHE A 243 -5.59 -0.25 -31.25
CA PHE A 243 -5.09 -1.47 -30.61
C PHE A 243 -3.78 -1.90 -31.25
N SER A 244 -2.67 -1.56 -30.60
CA SER A 244 -1.31 -1.76 -31.12
C SER A 244 -0.27 -1.63 -30.01
N HIS A 245 0.84 -2.38 -30.13
CA HIS A 245 2.04 -2.23 -29.30
C HIS A 245 2.76 -0.89 -29.51
N THR A 246 2.40 -0.15 -30.56
CA THR A 246 2.96 1.15 -30.91
C THR A 246 1.85 2.19 -30.99
N THR A 247 2.03 3.33 -30.32
CA THR A 247 1.11 4.46 -30.42
C THR A 247 1.14 5.06 -31.84
N PRO A 248 0.14 5.86 -32.24
CA PRO A 248 0.17 6.57 -33.52
C PRO A 248 1.39 7.47 -33.72
N GLU A 249 2.02 7.92 -32.64
CA GLU A 249 3.25 8.71 -32.65
C GLU A 249 4.53 7.88 -32.70
N GLY A 250 4.44 6.54 -32.74
CA GLY A 250 5.60 5.65 -32.79
C GLY A 250 6.18 5.25 -31.43
N ARG A 251 5.50 5.55 -30.32
CA ARG A 251 5.96 5.18 -28.96
C ARG A 251 5.51 3.78 -28.57
N THR A 252 6.24 3.13 -27.68
CA THR A 252 6.02 1.75 -27.21
C THR A 252 5.96 1.71 -25.69
N VAL A 253 5.68 0.53 -25.12
CA VAL A 253 5.78 0.32 -23.65
C VAL A 253 7.20 0.59 -23.13
N PHE A 254 8.24 0.37 -23.95
CA PHE A 254 9.63 0.56 -23.55
C PHE A 254 9.92 2.04 -23.29
N ASP A 255 9.35 2.94 -24.10
CA ASP A 255 9.42 4.38 -23.86
C ASP A 255 8.76 4.79 -22.54
N LEU A 256 7.73 4.07 -22.09
CA LEU A 256 7.11 4.29 -20.78
C LEU A 256 7.96 3.73 -19.65
N LEU A 257 8.54 2.54 -19.80
CA LEU A 257 9.49 1.98 -18.82
C LEU A 257 10.66 2.95 -18.58
N ASP A 258 11.19 3.55 -19.64
CA ASP A 258 12.26 4.55 -19.57
C ASP A 258 11.80 5.85 -18.90
N ALA A 259 10.61 6.36 -19.27
CA ALA A 259 10.05 7.57 -18.67
C ALA A 259 9.81 7.41 -17.15
N TYR A 260 9.40 6.22 -16.73
CA TYR A 260 9.21 5.84 -15.33
C TYR A 260 10.51 5.42 -14.62
N ARG A 261 11.64 5.40 -15.33
CA ARG A 261 12.96 4.99 -14.81
C ARG A 261 12.95 3.60 -14.18
N VAL A 262 12.20 2.68 -14.79
CA VAL A 262 12.15 1.27 -14.35
C VAL A 262 13.46 0.61 -14.77
N ASN A 263 14.16 -0.02 -13.82
CA ASN A 263 15.31 -0.87 -14.13
C ASN A 263 14.84 -2.25 -14.58
N TRP A 264 15.23 -2.67 -15.78
CA TRP A 264 14.88 -3.98 -16.33
C TRP A 264 16.01 -4.52 -17.23
N ARG A 265 16.19 -5.84 -17.24
CA ARG A 265 17.14 -6.55 -18.12
C ARG A 265 16.45 -7.17 -19.33
N PHE A 266 15.18 -7.50 -19.16
CA PHE A 266 14.31 -8.07 -20.18
C PHE A 266 12.90 -7.57 -19.91
N ALA A 267 12.16 -7.21 -20.95
CA ALA A 267 10.81 -6.68 -20.83
C ALA A 267 9.91 -7.18 -21.96
N GLY A 268 8.60 -7.25 -21.71
CA GLY A 268 7.61 -7.68 -22.69
C GLY A 268 6.25 -7.05 -22.44
N GLU A 269 5.42 -7.04 -23.48
CA GLU A 269 4.02 -6.59 -23.44
C GLU A 269 3.13 -7.66 -24.06
N THR A 270 1.98 -7.91 -23.46
CA THR A 270 0.87 -8.59 -24.14
C THR A 270 -0.36 -7.72 -24.08
N LEU A 271 -1.05 -7.59 -25.21
CA LEU A 271 -2.28 -6.82 -25.33
C LEU A 271 -3.44 -7.73 -25.64
N GLN A 272 -4.61 -7.41 -25.10
CA GLN A 272 -5.85 -8.05 -25.49
C GLN A 272 -6.99 -7.03 -25.48
N ARG A 273 -7.95 -7.18 -26.39
CA ARG A 273 -9.20 -6.42 -26.33
C ARG A 273 -10.40 -7.31 -26.60
N ASN A 274 -11.53 -6.99 -26.00
CA ASN A 274 -12.79 -7.66 -26.30
C ASN A 274 -13.99 -6.78 -25.93
N ASN A 275 -15.19 -7.23 -26.31
CA ASN A 275 -16.46 -6.54 -26.08
C ASN A 275 -17.46 -7.39 -25.28
N TYR A 276 -16.99 -8.42 -24.58
CA TYR A 276 -17.87 -9.25 -23.79
C TYR A 276 -18.42 -8.47 -22.59
N PRO A 277 -19.59 -8.85 -22.06
CA PRO A 277 -20.12 -8.22 -20.85
C PRO A 277 -19.16 -8.35 -19.65
N ALA A 278 -19.32 -7.47 -18.66
CA ALA A 278 -18.41 -7.32 -17.53
C ALA A 278 -18.15 -8.61 -16.73
N ASP A 279 -19.12 -9.54 -16.70
CA ASP A 279 -19.00 -10.84 -16.02
C ASP A 279 -18.17 -11.89 -16.79
N ARG A 280 -17.89 -11.66 -18.08
CA ARG A 280 -17.18 -12.60 -18.96
C ARG A 280 -15.89 -12.05 -19.57
N THR A 281 -15.78 -10.73 -19.67
CA THR A 281 -14.68 -10.05 -20.38
C THR A 281 -13.29 -10.50 -19.93
N VAL A 282 -13.09 -10.73 -18.64
CA VAL A 282 -11.79 -11.14 -18.10
C VAL A 282 -11.45 -12.58 -18.46
N ALA A 283 -12.41 -13.50 -18.27
CA ALA A 283 -12.22 -14.91 -18.56
C ALA A 283 -11.88 -15.12 -20.05
N GLU A 284 -12.53 -14.37 -20.93
CA GLU A 284 -12.25 -14.40 -22.37
C GLU A 284 -10.91 -13.76 -22.73
N ALA A 285 -10.53 -12.67 -22.05
CA ALA A 285 -9.20 -12.07 -22.23
C ALA A 285 -8.10 -13.06 -21.84
N ALA A 286 -8.21 -13.67 -20.66
CA ALA A 286 -7.26 -14.66 -20.16
C ALA A 286 -7.17 -15.89 -21.08
N ARG A 287 -8.31 -16.48 -21.46
CA ARG A 287 -8.38 -17.61 -22.39
C ARG A 287 -7.68 -17.29 -23.71
N SER A 288 -7.95 -16.13 -24.28
CA SER A 288 -7.41 -15.72 -25.58
C SER A 288 -5.90 -15.44 -25.52
N LEU A 289 -5.42 -14.83 -24.44
CA LEU A 289 -3.99 -14.63 -24.20
C LEU A 289 -3.24 -15.98 -24.16
N PHE A 290 -3.75 -16.97 -23.44
CA PHE A 290 -3.08 -18.28 -23.34
C PHE A 290 -3.30 -19.21 -24.55
N ALA A 291 -4.32 -18.95 -25.37
CA ALA A 291 -4.54 -19.65 -26.64
C ALA A 291 -3.61 -19.15 -27.76
N SER A 292 -3.14 -17.89 -27.68
CA SER A 292 -2.15 -17.34 -28.62
C SER A 292 -0.76 -17.84 -28.30
N ALA A 293 -0.10 -18.50 -29.27
CA ALA A 293 1.26 -19.03 -29.09
C ALA A 293 2.28 -17.94 -28.73
N SER A 294 2.17 -16.75 -29.35
CA SER A 294 3.08 -15.64 -29.09
C SER A 294 2.89 -15.03 -27.69
N HIS A 295 1.64 -14.80 -27.29
CA HIS A 295 1.33 -14.28 -25.95
C HIS A 295 1.68 -15.31 -24.86
N ARG A 296 1.36 -16.59 -25.08
CA ARG A 296 1.71 -17.67 -24.17
C ARG A 296 3.22 -17.79 -23.97
N ALA A 297 4.02 -17.62 -25.03
CA ALA A 297 5.48 -17.65 -24.94
C ALA A 297 6.01 -16.54 -24.01
N ILE A 298 5.40 -15.35 -24.01
CA ILE A 298 5.76 -14.25 -23.11
C ILE A 298 5.29 -14.53 -21.68
N LEU A 299 4.00 -14.87 -21.50
CA LEU A 299 3.38 -15.05 -20.18
C LEU A 299 3.95 -16.24 -19.39
N LEU A 300 4.51 -17.24 -20.08
CA LEU A 300 5.14 -18.41 -19.49
C LEU A 300 6.67 -18.39 -19.60
N ASP A 301 7.29 -17.27 -19.98
CA ASP A 301 8.74 -17.17 -19.96
C ASP A 301 9.26 -17.17 -18.51
N PRO A 302 10.19 -18.07 -18.13
CA PRO A 302 10.73 -18.14 -16.77
C PRO A 302 11.63 -16.95 -16.41
N ARG A 303 12.09 -16.14 -17.38
CA ARG A 303 12.96 -14.98 -17.13
C ARG A 303 12.22 -13.83 -16.44
N PHE A 304 10.92 -13.69 -16.67
CA PHE A 304 10.14 -12.63 -16.04
C PHE A 304 9.95 -12.91 -14.55
N THR A 305 10.10 -11.87 -13.75
CA THR A 305 9.98 -11.92 -12.28
C THR A 305 8.90 -10.98 -11.77
N HIS A 306 8.61 -9.90 -12.50
CA HIS A 306 7.62 -8.89 -12.12
C HIS A 306 6.70 -8.59 -13.29
N PHE A 307 5.50 -8.14 -12.98
CA PHE A 307 4.53 -7.73 -13.97
C PHE A 307 3.56 -6.66 -13.45
N GLY A 308 2.89 -5.98 -14.37
CA GLY A 308 1.74 -5.14 -14.13
C GLY A 308 0.60 -5.53 -15.07
N VAL A 309 -0.63 -5.47 -14.58
CA VAL A 309 -1.84 -5.80 -15.34
C VAL A 309 -2.85 -4.69 -15.17
N ALA A 310 -3.51 -4.27 -16.24
CA ALA A 310 -4.55 -3.25 -16.18
C ALA A 310 -5.65 -3.48 -17.21
N GLU A 311 -6.82 -2.89 -16.94
CA GLU A 311 -7.97 -2.85 -17.84
C GLU A 311 -8.47 -1.41 -17.98
N ALA A 312 -8.97 -1.06 -19.18
CA ALA A 312 -9.73 0.16 -19.40
C ALA A 312 -10.89 -0.12 -20.36
N THR A 313 -12.05 0.45 -20.06
CA THR A 313 -13.22 0.36 -20.93
C THR A 313 -13.43 1.67 -21.69
N SER A 314 -13.55 1.62 -23.01
CA SER A 314 -13.92 2.79 -23.84
C SER A 314 -15.41 3.10 -23.76
N GLN A 315 -15.82 4.27 -24.27
CA GLN A 315 -17.22 4.73 -24.22
C GLN A 315 -18.19 3.80 -24.97
N ASP A 316 -17.73 3.10 -26.00
CA ASP A 316 -18.49 2.09 -26.76
C ASP A 316 -18.44 0.70 -26.13
N GLY A 317 -17.85 0.55 -24.94
CA GLY A 317 -17.80 -0.70 -24.20
C GLY A 317 -16.69 -1.66 -24.60
N MET A 318 -15.64 -1.22 -25.32
CA MET A 318 -14.45 -2.06 -25.52
C MET A 318 -13.59 -2.11 -24.29
N HIS A 319 -13.30 -3.32 -23.85
CA HIS A 319 -12.33 -3.60 -22.81
C HIS A 319 -10.95 -3.76 -23.42
N TYR A 320 -9.96 -3.04 -22.89
CA TYR A 320 -8.56 -3.08 -23.27
C TYR A 320 -7.73 -3.59 -22.09
N TYR A 321 -7.00 -4.67 -22.31
CA TYR A 321 -6.15 -5.32 -21.33
C TYR A 321 -4.69 -5.20 -21.74
N THR A 322 -3.87 -4.76 -20.81
CA THR A 322 -2.41 -4.66 -20.98
C THR A 322 -1.74 -5.46 -19.88
N VAL A 323 -0.78 -6.30 -20.25
CA VAL A 323 0.17 -6.92 -19.31
C VAL A 323 1.57 -6.47 -19.68
N VAL A 324 2.30 -5.90 -18.73
CA VAL A 324 3.70 -5.50 -18.88
C VAL A 324 4.53 -6.37 -17.97
N LEU A 325 5.56 -7.02 -18.49
CA LEU A 325 6.42 -7.95 -17.74
C LEU A 325 7.87 -7.47 -17.77
N ILE A 326 8.59 -7.65 -16.67
CA ILE A 326 10.04 -7.40 -16.62
C ILE A 326 10.80 -8.50 -15.88
N GLN A 327 12.07 -8.62 -16.23
CA GLN A 327 13.11 -9.20 -15.38
C GLN A 327 13.85 -8.05 -14.70
N ARG A 328 13.75 -7.96 -13.37
CA ARG A 328 14.58 -7.05 -12.57
C ARG A 328 16.05 -7.49 -12.52
#